data_AF-A0A162KXN8-F1
#
_entry.id   AF-A0A162KXN8-F1
#
_cell.length_a   1.000
_cell.length_b   1.000
_cell.length_c   1.000
_cell.angle_alpha   90.00
_cell.angle_beta   90.00
_cell.angle_gamma   90.00
#
_symmetry.space_group_name_H-M   'P 1'
#
loop_
_entity.id
_entity.type
_entity.pdbx_description
1 polymer ?
#
loop_
_entity_poly.entity_id
_entity_poly.type
_entity_poly.pdbx_seq_one_letter_code
_entity_poly.pdbx_strand_id
1 'polypeptide(L)'
;MNGPGGGGGSGYYWLAYDVENYLGACKICNTIMKGTLFPVAGTRCVAPGTPAQLAGERAYLCHPLNPSDADPQDLITFDGVLAIPAHASGFDRARADLIISLFRLNDREELVNERARQIVLFGGYFEKHHRGDRSPRIAEILNFADNPGIPHASCVRAHARMWADDPGRAREIWALCEKMTFSL
;
A
#
# COMPACT_ATOMS: atom_id res chain seq x y z
N MET A 1 7.02 -21.39 12.38
CA MET A 1 7.03 -21.64 10.92
C MET A 1 8.45 -21.46 10.43
N ASN A 2 9.10 -22.53 9.97
CA ASN A 2 10.44 -22.46 9.38
C ASN A 2 10.30 -21.87 7.96
N GLY A 3 10.72 -20.62 7.74
CA GLY A 3 10.70 -20.00 6.42
C GLY A 3 11.83 -20.51 5.54
N PRO A 4 11.64 -20.69 4.22
CA PRO A 4 12.68 -21.14 3.32
C PRO A 4 13.56 -19.93 2.96
N GLY A 5 14.65 -19.76 3.70
CA GLY A 5 15.57 -18.65 3.44
C GLY A 5 16.82 -18.74 4.29
N GLY A 6 17.72 -19.66 3.98
CA GLY A 6 19.03 -19.68 4.62
C GLY A 6 19.88 -20.89 4.25
N GLY A 7 20.76 -20.72 3.25
CA GLY A 7 21.90 -21.61 3.01
C GLY A 7 21.71 -22.67 1.91
N GLY A 8 22.36 -22.44 0.76
CA GLY A 8 22.54 -23.45 -0.30
C GLY A 8 21.83 -23.12 -1.61
N GLY A 9 22.45 -22.33 -2.50
CA GLY A 9 22.08 -22.24 -3.93
C GLY A 9 20.65 -21.82 -4.31
N SER A 10 19.78 -21.46 -3.36
CA SER A 10 18.31 -21.43 -3.54
C SER A 10 17.69 -20.03 -3.75
N GLY A 11 18.42 -19.11 -4.38
CA GLY A 11 17.99 -17.73 -4.63
C GLY A 11 18.15 -17.32 -6.09
N TYR A 12 17.59 -16.17 -6.46
CA TYR A 12 17.66 -15.63 -7.82
C TYR A 12 19.02 -14.96 -8.09
N TYR A 13 20.14 -15.69 -7.90
CA TYR A 13 21.49 -15.13 -8.04
C TYR A 13 21.76 -14.61 -9.45
N TRP A 14 21.16 -15.23 -10.47
CA TRP A 14 21.28 -14.81 -11.87
C TRP A 14 20.66 -13.43 -12.12
N LEU A 15 19.63 -13.04 -11.35
CA LEU A 15 19.02 -11.71 -11.46
C LEU A 15 19.94 -10.60 -10.91
N ALA A 16 21.02 -10.93 -10.20
CA ALA A 16 21.99 -9.93 -9.75
C ALA A 16 22.75 -9.29 -10.92
N TYR A 17 22.74 -9.91 -12.10
CA TYR A 17 23.42 -9.41 -13.30
C TYR A 17 22.45 -8.78 -14.30
N ASP A 18 21.16 -8.71 -13.97
CA ASP A 18 20.14 -8.08 -14.79
C ASP A 18 19.91 -6.64 -14.33
N VAL A 19 20.15 -5.68 -15.22
CA VAL A 19 19.99 -4.24 -14.92
C VAL A 19 18.53 -3.88 -14.64
N GLU A 20 17.57 -4.61 -15.20
CA GLU A 20 16.15 -4.37 -14.99
C GLU A 20 15.68 -4.85 -13.61
N ASN A 21 16.50 -5.64 -12.90
CA ASN A 21 16.24 -6.09 -11.54
C ASN A 21 16.74 -5.12 -10.44
N TYR A 22 17.27 -3.94 -10.83
CA TYR A 22 17.67 -2.89 -9.89
C TYR A 22 16.60 -1.81 -9.76
N LEU A 23 16.05 -1.68 -8.55
CA LEU A 23 14.94 -0.78 -8.25
C LEU A 23 15.30 0.15 -7.08
N GLY A 24 14.86 1.41 -7.18
CA GLY A 24 14.86 2.33 -6.04
C GLY A 24 13.87 1.84 -4.98
N ALA A 25 14.33 1.71 -3.74
CA ALA A 25 13.49 1.22 -2.65
C ALA A 25 13.78 1.94 -1.32
N CYS A 26 12.75 2.03 -0.49
CA CYS A 26 12.86 2.55 0.88
C CYS A 26 13.86 1.71 1.71
N LYS A 27 14.73 2.36 2.49
CA LYS A 27 15.81 1.68 3.23
C LYS A 27 15.28 0.60 4.17
N ILE A 28 14.27 0.92 4.98
CA ILE A 28 13.64 0.00 5.92
C ILE A 28 12.94 -1.15 5.17
N CYS A 29 12.20 -0.82 4.12
CA CYS A 29 11.44 -1.76 3.30
C CYS A 29 12.37 -2.79 2.66
N ASN A 30 13.48 -2.35 2.05
CA ASN A 30 14.40 -3.24 1.37
C ASN A 30 15.32 -4.00 2.34
N THR A 31 15.89 -3.31 3.34
CA THR A 31 16.94 -3.89 4.18
C THR A 31 16.37 -4.71 5.34
N ILE A 32 15.36 -4.17 6.05
CA ILE A 32 14.86 -4.75 7.30
C ILE A 32 13.67 -5.68 7.04
N MET A 33 12.76 -5.29 6.13
CA MET A 33 11.50 -6.01 5.93
C MET A 33 11.61 -7.08 4.83
N LYS A 34 11.87 -6.67 3.58
CA LYS A 34 12.00 -7.60 2.44
C LYS A 34 13.27 -8.43 2.56
N GLY A 35 14.41 -7.78 2.78
CA GLY A 35 15.72 -8.43 2.72
C GLY A 35 15.92 -9.20 1.41
N THR A 36 16.26 -10.48 1.54
CA THR A 36 16.48 -11.40 0.41
C THR A 36 15.21 -12.13 -0.04
N LEU A 37 14.04 -11.78 0.49
CA LEU A 37 12.77 -12.44 0.13
C LEU A 37 12.30 -11.99 -1.25
N PHE A 38 12.05 -12.98 -2.10
CA PHE A 38 11.39 -12.85 -3.41
C PHE A 38 10.20 -13.83 -3.41
N PRO A 39 9.08 -13.42 -2.81
CA PRO A 39 7.92 -14.28 -2.66
C PRO A 39 7.20 -14.42 -4.00
N VAL A 40 6.98 -15.66 -4.40
CA VAL A 40 6.26 -16.02 -5.64
C VAL A 40 5.20 -17.07 -5.35
N ALA A 41 4.10 -17.03 -6.08
CA ALA A 41 3.19 -18.17 -6.21
C ALA A 41 3.68 -19.09 -7.33
N GLY A 42 3.42 -20.39 -7.17
CA GLY A 42 3.90 -21.42 -8.09
C GLY A 42 5.27 -21.97 -7.71
N THR A 43 5.85 -22.74 -8.62
CA THR A 43 7.17 -23.37 -8.42
C THR A 43 8.26 -22.38 -8.78
N ARG A 44 9.16 -22.08 -7.84
CA ARG A 44 10.34 -21.26 -8.10
C ARG A 44 11.23 -21.94 -9.15
N CYS A 45 11.55 -21.19 -10.19
CA CYS A 45 12.49 -21.54 -11.24
C CYS A 45 13.92 -21.48 -10.70
N VAL A 46 14.76 -22.36 -11.23
CA VAL A 46 16.18 -22.45 -10.88
C VAL A 46 16.97 -22.23 -12.16
N ALA A 47 17.63 -21.08 -12.27
CA ALA A 47 18.49 -20.69 -13.38
C ALA A 47 17.82 -20.90 -14.76
N PRO A 48 16.79 -20.10 -15.09
CA PRO A 48 16.14 -20.19 -16.40
C PRO A 48 17.16 -19.89 -17.52
N GLY A 49 17.20 -20.74 -18.54
CA GLY A 49 17.90 -20.45 -19.79
C GLY A 49 17.10 -19.54 -20.73
N THR A 50 15.79 -19.38 -20.49
CA THR A 50 14.89 -18.51 -21.28
C THR A 50 13.81 -17.87 -20.40
N PRO A 51 13.30 -16.67 -20.74
CA PRO A 51 12.21 -16.02 -19.99
C PRO A 51 10.93 -16.85 -19.90
N ALA A 52 10.64 -17.70 -20.91
CA ALA A 52 9.47 -18.56 -20.90
C ALA A 52 9.44 -19.54 -19.71
N GLN A 53 10.60 -19.90 -19.16
CA GLN A 53 10.70 -20.76 -17.98
C GLN A 53 10.31 -20.07 -16.68
N LEU A 54 10.12 -18.74 -16.68
CA LEU A 54 9.58 -17.97 -15.57
C LEU A 54 8.05 -17.85 -15.60
N ALA A 55 7.38 -18.29 -16.68
CA ALA A 55 5.93 -18.12 -16.84
C ALA A 55 5.07 -18.84 -15.78
N GLY A 56 5.65 -19.83 -15.08
CA GLY A 56 5.00 -20.54 -13.97
C GLY A 56 5.07 -19.82 -12.63
N GLU A 57 5.87 -18.75 -12.53
CA GLU A 57 5.98 -17.93 -11.34
C GLU A 57 5.09 -16.70 -11.43
N ARG A 58 4.46 -16.35 -10.31
CA ARG A 58 3.74 -15.09 -10.17
C ARG A 58 4.26 -14.35 -8.95
N ALA A 59 4.92 -13.22 -9.17
CA ALA A 59 5.47 -12.41 -8.10
C ALA A 59 4.36 -11.83 -7.22
N TYR A 60 4.54 -11.90 -5.90
CA TYR A 60 3.60 -11.27 -4.98
C TYR A 60 3.85 -9.76 -4.84
N LEU A 61 5.11 -9.34 -4.83
CA LEU A 61 5.49 -7.93 -4.73
C LEU A 61 5.34 -7.24 -6.08
N CYS A 62 4.89 -5.98 -6.08
CA CYS A 62 4.81 -5.15 -7.27
C CYS A 62 6.21 -4.81 -7.79
N HIS A 63 6.35 -4.76 -9.11
CA HIS A 63 7.52 -4.25 -9.81
C HIS A 63 7.27 -2.81 -10.30
N PRO A 64 7.76 -1.77 -9.61
CA PRO A 64 7.38 -0.38 -9.87
C PRO A 64 7.73 0.16 -11.26
N LEU A 65 8.70 -0.46 -11.94
CA LEU A 65 9.10 -0.06 -13.30
C LEU A 65 8.45 -0.91 -14.40
N ASN A 66 7.66 -1.93 -14.04
CA ASN A 66 6.98 -2.76 -15.04
C ASN A 66 5.56 -2.22 -15.24
N PRO A 67 5.26 -1.55 -16.38
CA PRO A 67 3.93 -0.98 -16.63
C PRO A 67 2.84 -2.04 -16.83
N SER A 68 3.22 -3.31 -17.02
CA SER A 68 2.26 -4.43 -17.12
C SER A 68 1.95 -5.08 -15.76
N ASP A 69 2.63 -4.67 -14.69
CA ASP A 69 2.29 -5.11 -13.33
C ASP A 69 1.26 -4.17 -12.70
N ALA A 70 0.56 -4.65 -11.68
CA ALA A 70 -0.45 -3.90 -10.96
C ALA A 70 0.16 -2.72 -10.18
N ASP A 71 -0.47 -1.56 -10.25
CA ASP A 71 -0.18 -0.46 -9.34
C ASP A 71 -0.54 -0.91 -7.90
N PRO A 72 0.32 -0.68 -6.90
CA PRO A 72 0.00 -0.97 -5.50
C PRO A 72 -1.36 -0.42 -5.03
N GLN A 73 -1.84 0.68 -5.62
CA GLN A 73 -3.14 1.30 -5.32
C GLN A 73 -4.33 0.45 -5.78
N ASP A 74 -4.15 -0.41 -6.77
CA ASP A 74 -5.18 -1.35 -7.23
C ASP A 74 -5.28 -2.56 -6.29
N LEU A 75 -4.18 -2.88 -5.60
CA LEU A 75 -4.12 -4.03 -4.67
C LEU A 75 -4.55 -3.66 -3.25
N ILE A 76 -4.19 -2.46 -2.79
CA ILE A 76 -4.36 -2.03 -1.39
C ILE A 76 -5.22 -0.76 -1.33
N THR A 77 -6.27 -0.83 -0.52
CA THR A 77 -7.10 0.32 -0.12
C THR A 77 -7.05 0.51 1.39
N PHE A 78 -7.84 1.42 1.93
CA PHE A 78 -7.81 1.75 3.36
C PHE A 78 -9.21 1.79 3.97
N ASP A 79 -9.31 1.28 5.20
CA ASP A 79 -10.43 1.49 6.11
C ASP A 79 -9.93 2.31 7.30
N GLY A 80 -10.17 3.62 7.23
CA GLY A 80 -9.50 4.59 8.09
C GLY A 80 -7.98 4.51 7.95
N VAL A 81 -7.27 4.33 9.06
CA VAL A 81 -5.81 4.22 9.07
C VAL A 81 -5.31 2.84 8.70
N LEU A 82 -6.17 1.83 8.54
CA LEU A 82 -5.73 0.46 8.28
C LEU A 82 -5.66 0.19 6.78
N ALA A 83 -4.51 -0.27 6.31
CA ALA A 83 -4.36 -0.79 4.96
C ALA A 83 -5.05 -2.15 4.88
N ILE A 84 -5.91 -2.33 3.87
CA ILE A 84 -6.66 -3.55 3.62
C ILE A 84 -6.57 -3.93 2.13
N PRO A 85 -6.76 -5.20 1.77
CA PRO A 85 -6.86 -5.60 0.38
C PRO A 85 -8.05 -4.94 -0.33
N ALA A 86 -7.83 -4.44 -1.53
CA ALA A 86 -8.88 -3.87 -2.38
C ALA A 86 -9.81 -4.94 -2.97
N HIS A 87 -9.31 -6.17 -3.13
CA HIS A 87 -10.06 -7.29 -3.67
C HIS A 87 -10.52 -8.26 -2.58
N ALA A 88 -11.72 -8.81 -2.71
CA ALA A 88 -12.27 -9.76 -1.75
C ALA A 88 -11.58 -11.14 -1.79
N SER A 89 -11.07 -11.55 -2.95
CA SER A 89 -10.47 -12.87 -3.17
C SER A 89 -9.51 -12.87 -4.36
N GLY A 90 -8.89 -14.02 -4.65
CA GLY A 90 -8.02 -14.20 -5.80
C GLY A 90 -6.56 -13.82 -5.54
N PHE A 91 -5.77 -13.78 -6.61
CA PHE A 91 -4.34 -13.54 -6.49
C PHE A 91 -4.02 -12.12 -6.02
N ASP A 92 -4.74 -11.12 -6.52
CA ASP A 92 -4.50 -9.72 -6.14
C ASP A 92 -4.78 -9.47 -4.65
N ARG A 93 -5.81 -10.13 -4.10
CA ARG A 93 -6.02 -10.22 -2.65
C ARG A 93 -4.81 -10.81 -1.94
N ALA A 94 -4.32 -11.96 -2.40
CA ALA A 94 -3.15 -12.62 -1.79
C ALA A 94 -1.87 -11.76 -1.89
N ARG A 95 -1.69 -11.00 -2.99
CA ARG A 95 -0.62 -10.00 -3.13
C ARG A 95 -0.75 -8.92 -2.07
N ALA A 96 -1.93 -8.32 -1.94
CA ALA A 96 -2.18 -7.27 -0.96
C ALA A 96 -1.93 -7.75 0.48
N ASP A 97 -2.47 -8.92 0.85
CA ASP A 97 -2.27 -9.52 2.18
C ASP A 97 -0.77 -9.71 2.48
N LEU A 98 -0.01 -10.25 1.52
CA LEU A 98 1.43 -10.42 1.68
C LEU A 98 2.16 -9.08 1.78
N ILE A 99 1.85 -8.10 0.94
CA ILE A 99 2.50 -6.77 0.96
C ILE A 99 2.23 -6.07 2.30
N ILE A 100 0.97 -6.06 2.77
CA ILE A 100 0.57 -5.48 4.05
C ILE A 100 1.33 -6.13 5.21
N SER A 101 1.39 -7.46 5.23
CA SER A 101 2.09 -8.24 6.25
C SER A 101 3.61 -8.03 6.20
N LEU A 102 4.22 -8.14 5.01
CA LEU A 102 5.67 -8.12 4.85
C LEU A 102 6.24 -6.76 5.22
N PHE A 103 5.60 -5.67 4.78
CA PHE A 103 6.04 -4.31 5.09
C PHE A 103 5.43 -3.76 6.39
N ARG A 104 4.65 -4.58 7.10
CA ARG A 104 4.04 -4.26 8.39
C ARG A 104 3.29 -2.93 8.34
N LEU A 105 2.51 -2.74 7.27
CA LEU A 105 1.87 -1.45 6.99
C LEU A 105 0.92 -1.03 8.11
N ASN A 106 0.37 -1.97 8.89
CA ASN A 106 -0.53 -1.68 10.00
C ASN A 106 0.12 -1.75 11.38
N ASP A 107 1.34 -2.28 11.51
CA ASP A 107 2.03 -2.40 12.81
C ASP A 107 3.06 -1.29 13.04
N ARG A 108 3.40 -0.53 12.00
CA ARG A 108 4.30 0.61 12.09
C ARG A 108 3.52 1.82 12.59
N GLU A 109 3.67 2.10 13.88
CA GLU A 109 3.02 3.22 14.56
C GLU A 109 3.18 4.56 13.82
N GLU A 110 4.38 4.86 13.33
CA GLU A 110 4.65 6.02 12.47
C GLU A 110 3.68 6.10 11.28
N LEU A 111 3.52 5.03 10.50
CA LEU A 111 2.65 5.01 9.32
C LEU A 111 1.17 5.15 9.71
N VAL A 112 0.76 4.53 10.81
CA VAL A 112 -0.60 4.65 11.35
C VAL A 112 -0.89 6.09 11.78
N ASN A 113 0.02 6.70 12.53
CA ASN A 113 -0.11 8.07 13.04
C ASN A 113 -0.07 9.10 11.91
N GLU A 114 0.79 8.93 10.91
CA GLU A 114 0.83 9.82 9.76
C GLU A 114 -0.45 9.74 8.91
N ARG A 115 -1.00 8.54 8.70
CA ARG A 115 -2.32 8.38 8.06
C ARG A 115 -3.43 9.05 8.88
N ALA A 116 -3.41 8.90 10.21
CA ALA A 116 -4.37 9.55 11.10
C ALA A 116 -4.32 11.08 10.95
N ARG A 117 -3.12 11.69 10.91
CA ARG A 117 -2.96 13.14 10.69
C ARG A 117 -3.54 13.60 9.37
N GLN A 118 -3.35 12.83 8.29
CA GLN A 118 -3.95 13.16 6.99
C GLN A 118 -5.48 13.06 7.03
N ILE A 119 -6.03 12.02 7.67
CA ILE A 119 -7.48 11.89 7.87
C ILE A 119 -8.03 13.06 8.71
N VAL A 120 -7.35 13.47 9.77
CA VAL A 120 -7.77 14.62 10.59
C VAL A 120 -7.78 15.90 9.77
N LEU A 121 -6.72 16.15 9.01
CA LEU A 121 -6.58 17.34 8.17
C LEU A 121 -7.71 17.43 7.13
N PHE A 122 -7.89 16.39 6.33
CA PHE A 122 -8.89 16.41 5.25
C PHE A 122 -10.32 16.18 5.76
N GLY A 123 -10.51 15.40 6.82
CA GLY A 123 -11.80 15.11 7.43
C GLY A 123 -12.57 16.36 7.85
N GLY A 124 -11.88 17.36 8.41
CA GLY A 124 -12.50 18.63 8.75
C GLY A 124 -13.03 19.41 7.54
N TYR A 125 -12.38 19.29 6.38
CA TYR A 125 -12.83 19.90 5.13
C TYR A 125 -13.97 19.09 4.49
N PHE A 126 -13.90 17.76 4.54
CA PHE A 126 -15.01 16.90 4.09
C PHE A 126 -16.27 17.15 4.91
N GLU A 127 -16.19 17.29 6.24
CA GLU A 127 -17.35 17.59 7.08
C GLU A 127 -17.96 18.95 6.76
N LYS A 128 -17.15 20.00 6.58
CA LYS A 128 -17.65 21.33 6.16
C LYS A 128 -18.38 21.25 4.84
N HIS A 129 -17.79 20.57 3.85
CA HIS A 129 -18.43 20.35 2.57
C HIS A 129 -19.72 19.54 2.72
N HIS A 130 -19.72 18.48 3.52
CA HIS A 130 -20.91 17.68 3.77
C HIS A 130 -22.05 18.51 4.40
N ARG A 131 -21.72 19.45 5.31
CA ARG A 131 -22.67 20.39 5.93
C ARG A 131 -23.16 21.52 5.02
N GLY A 132 -22.70 21.57 3.77
CA GLY A 132 -23.18 22.54 2.78
C GLY A 132 -22.23 23.70 2.49
N ASP A 133 -21.03 23.74 3.07
CA ASP A 133 -20.02 24.72 2.65
C ASP A 133 -19.58 24.42 1.21
N ARG A 134 -19.81 25.39 0.32
CA ARG A 134 -19.45 25.33 -1.11
C ARG A 134 -18.48 26.45 -1.48
N SER A 135 -17.76 27.00 -0.51
CA SER A 135 -16.79 28.05 -0.78
C SER A 135 -15.68 27.56 -1.72
N PRO A 136 -15.15 28.42 -2.62
CA PRO A 136 -14.08 28.04 -3.54
C PRO A 136 -12.87 27.41 -2.85
N ARG A 137 -12.54 27.92 -1.65
CA ARG A 137 -11.44 27.40 -0.83
C ARG A 137 -11.64 25.94 -0.42
N ILE A 138 -12.85 25.54 -0.04
CA ILE A 138 -13.13 24.15 0.31
C ILE A 138 -13.00 23.28 -0.94
N ALA A 139 -13.57 23.70 -2.07
CA ALA A 139 -13.47 22.98 -3.33
C ALA A 139 -12.01 22.76 -3.78
N GLU A 140 -11.16 23.78 -3.68
CA GLU A 140 -9.73 23.69 -3.96
C GLU A 140 -9.02 22.62 -3.10
N ILE A 141 -9.30 22.61 -1.79
CA ILE A 141 -8.69 21.66 -0.86
C ILE A 141 -9.16 20.23 -1.15
N LEU A 142 -10.45 20.05 -1.43
CA LEU A 142 -10.99 18.73 -1.76
C LEU A 142 -10.45 18.20 -3.09
N ASN A 143 -10.27 19.06 -4.09
CA ASN A 143 -9.59 18.69 -5.34
C ASN A 143 -8.13 18.32 -5.08
N PHE A 144 -7.46 18.99 -4.15
CA PHE A 144 -6.08 18.68 -3.77
C PHE A 144 -5.94 17.32 -3.04
N ALA A 145 -7.01 16.81 -2.42
CA ALA A 145 -7.01 15.51 -1.73
C ALA A 145 -6.69 14.32 -2.67
N ASP A 146 -6.86 14.50 -3.99
CA ASP A 146 -6.55 13.48 -5.00
C ASP A 146 -5.09 13.53 -5.49
N ASN A 147 -4.35 14.59 -5.14
CA ASN A 147 -2.99 14.81 -5.64
C ASN A 147 -2.03 13.69 -5.18
N PRO A 148 -1.33 13.00 -6.10
CA PRO A 148 -0.44 11.88 -5.74
C PRO A 148 0.78 12.30 -4.92
N GLY A 149 1.12 13.60 -4.89
CA GLY A 149 2.24 14.14 -4.14
C GLY A 149 1.96 14.38 -2.65
N ILE A 150 0.72 14.20 -2.18
CA ILE A 150 0.44 14.32 -0.74
C ILE A 150 0.88 13.05 0.01
N PRO A 151 1.40 13.16 1.23
CA PRO A 151 1.67 12.00 2.07
C PRO A 151 0.42 11.14 2.21
N HIS A 152 0.58 9.82 2.05
CA HIS A 152 -0.51 8.85 2.21
C HIS A 152 -1.73 9.12 1.32
N ALA A 153 -1.53 9.64 0.09
CA ALA A 153 -2.59 10.00 -0.85
C ALA A 153 -3.67 8.91 -1.04
N SER A 154 -3.29 7.64 -1.13
CA SER A 154 -4.24 6.53 -1.28
C SER A 154 -5.17 6.36 -0.07
N CYS A 155 -4.68 6.64 1.14
CA CYS A 155 -5.47 6.64 2.37
C CYS A 155 -6.49 7.80 2.35
N VAL A 156 -6.04 9.00 1.96
CA VAL A 156 -6.91 10.18 1.82
C VAL A 156 -8.00 9.94 0.78
N ARG A 157 -7.66 9.38 -0.39
CA ARG A 157 -8.64 9.01 -1.43
C ARG A 157 -9.67 8.00 -0.94
N ALA A 158 -9.24 6.98 -0.19
CA ALA A 158 -10.15 5.99 0.38
C ALA A 158 -11.12 6.63 1.39
N HIS A 159 -10.62 7.55 2.23
CA HIS A 159 -11.46 8.30 3.15
C HIS A 159 -12.43 9.25 2.41
N ALA A 160 -11.97 9.91 1.34
CA ALA A 160 -12.81 10.76 0.49
C ALA A 160 -13.98 9.98 -0.13
N ARG A 161 -13.72 8.76 -0.64
CA ARG A 161 -14.78 7.86 -1.13
C ARG A 161 -15.76 7.49 -0.02
N MET A 162 -15.26 7.19 1.18
CA MET A 162 -16.12 6.91 2.33
C MET A 162 -17.04 8.08 2.68
N TRP A 163 -16.58 9.34 2.56
CA TRP A 163 -17.45 10.50 2.72
C TRP A 163 -18.57 10.62 1.67
N ALA A 164 -18.39 10.05 0.49
CA ALA A 164 -19.42 9.98 -0.54
C ALA A 164 -20.39 8.81 -0.29
N ASP A 165 -19.87 7.65 0.13
CA ASP A 165 -20.65 6.40 0.24
C ASP A 165 -21.33 6.22 1.62
N ASP A 166 -20.61 6.51 2.71
CA ASP A 166 -21.07 6.40 4.10
C ASP A 166 -20.48 7.53 4.98
N PRO A 167 -21.10 8.73 4.93
CA PRO A 167 -20.65 9.87 5.74
C PRO A 167 -20.73 9.62 7.24
N GLY A 168 -21.58 8.68 7.70
CA GLY A 168 -21.69 8.31 9.11
C GLY A 168 -20.40 7.66 9.60
N ARG A 169 -20.00 6.57 8.93
CA ARG A 169 -18.73 5.88 9.19
C ARG A 169 -17.53 6.79 8.99
N ALA A 170 -17.54 7.64 7.95
CA ALA A 170 -16.45 8.58 7.70
C ALA A 170 -16.22 9.52 8.89
N ARG A 171 -17.30 10.05 9.50
CA ARG A 171 -17.21 10.86 10.72
C ARG A 171 -16.70 10.08 11.93
N GLU A 172 -17.15 8.84 12.12
CA GLU A 172 -16.68 7.99 13.21
C GLU A 172 -15.17 7.77 13.13
N ILE A 173 -14.67 7.41 11.94
CA ILE A 173 -13.24 7.23 11.68
C ILE A 173 -12.47 8.52 11.89
N TRP A 174 -12.99 9.65 11.40
CA TRP A 174 -12.36 10.95 11.58
C TRP A 174 -12.22 11.30 13.06
N ALA A 175 -13.29 11.13 13.85
CA ALA A 175 -13.27 11.37 15.30
C ALA A 175 -12.32 10.42 16.06
N LEU A 176 -12.20 9.16 15.62
CA LEU A 176 -11.20 8.23 16.16
C LEU A 176 -9.78 8.72 15.87
N CYS A 177 -9.51 9.18 14.64
CA CYS A 177 -8.21 9.72 14.25
C CYS A 177 -7.86 11.01 14.99
N GLU A 178 -8.84 11.87 15.28
CA GLU A 178 -8.65 13.06 16.12
C GLU A 178 -8.20 12.65 17.53
N LYS A 179 -8.90 11.70 18.16
CA LYS A 179 -8.50 11.18 19.47
C LYS A 179 -7.09 10.61 19.45
N MET A 180 -6.73 9.83 18.43
CA MET A 180 -5.38 9.28 18.27
C MET A 180 -4.32 10.38 18.11
N THR A 181 -4.62 11.43 17.35
CA THR A 181 -3.65 12.50 17.04
C THR A 181 -3.43 13.44 18.22
N PHE A 182 -4.47 13.72 19.02
CA PHE A 182 -4.41 14.65 20.16
C PHE A 182 -4.14 13.97 21.51
N SER A 183 -3.98 12.64 21.55
CA SER A 183 -3.59 11.89 22.76
C SER A 183 -2.09 11.52 22.80
N LEU A 184 -1.32 11.96 21.79
CA LEU A 184 0.14 11.85 21.71
C LEU A 184 0.80 13.14 22.18
#